data_AF-A0A7G3GCY4-F1
#
_entry.id   AF-A0A7G3GCY4-F1
#
_cell.length_a   1.000
_cell.length_b   1.000
_cell.length_c   1.000
_cell.angle_alpha   90.00
_cell.angle_beta   90.00
_cell.angle_gamma   90.00
#
_symmetry.space_group_name_H-M   'P 1'
#
loop_
_entity.id
_entity.type
_entity.pdbx_description
1 polymer ?
#
loop_
_entity_poly.entity_id
_entity_poly.type
_entity_poly.pdbx_seq_one_letter_code
_entity_poly.pdbx_strand_id
1 'polypeptide(L)'
;MLLIHFPVWQTVYGHFRRWNLNGVWEQVLDELNRKRRLQLGKKASPTYGIIDSQSVKTLYASEDRGIDGGKKTKGRKCHHVIDVHGCLLHI
;
A
#
# COMPACT_ATOMS: atom_id res chain seq x y z
N MET A 1 12.46 15.37 -15.94
CA MET A 1 12.69 16.72 -15.36
C MET A 1 11.56 16.97 -14.37
N LEU A 2 11.82 16.91 -13.07
CA LEU A 2 10.83 17.30 -12.06
C LEU A 2 10.65 18.82 -12.18
N LEU A 3 9.40 19.28 -12.29
CA LEU A 3 9.07 20.69 -12.49
C LEU A 3 9.76 21.54 -11.42
N ILE A 4 10.25 22.72 -11.81
CA ILE A 4 10.91 23.74 -10.97
C ILE A 4 10.15 24.13 -9.70
N HIS A 5 8.89 23.71 -9.55
CA HIS A 5 8.04 23.94 -8.39
C HIS A 5 8.06 22.81 -7.35
N PHE A 6 8.76 21.70 -7.61
CA PHE A 6 8.88 20.62 -6.64
C PHE A 6 10.23 20.68 -5.90
N PRO A 7 10.26 20.29 -4.61
CA PRO A 7 11.51 20.08 -3.91
C PRO A 7 12.40 19.07 -4.66
N VAL A 8 13.71 19.18 -4.47
CA VAL A 8 14.68 18.24 -5.06
C VAL A 8 14.29 16.79 -4.71
N TRP A 9 14.34 15.92 -5.71
CA TRP A 9 13.76 14.56 -5.60
C TRP A 9 14.39 13.74 -4.47
N GLN A 10 15.66 13.98 -4.16
CA GLN A 10 16.39 13.31 -3.08
C GLN A 10 15.78 13.60 -1.72
N THR A 11 15.30 14.83 -1.50
CA THR A 11 14.64 15.21 -0.25
C THR A 11 13.32 14.48 -0.12
N VAL A 12 12.48 14.53 -1.17
CA VAL A 12 11.18 13.84 -1.20
C VAL A 12 11.36 12.34 -0.97
N TYR A 13 12.26 11.71 -1.73
CA TYR A 13 12.56 10.29 -1.59
C TYR A 13 13.17 9.94 -0.23
N GLY A 14 14.02 10.82 0.32
CA GLY A 14 14.61 10.65 1.64
C GLY A 14 13.56 10.62 2.75
N HIS A 15 12.57 11.51 2.71
CA HIS A 15 11.42 11.45 3.62
C HIS A 15 10.60 10.18 3.43
N PHE A 16 10.24 9.87 2.18
CA PHE A 16 9.49 8.66 1.86
C PHE A 16 10.18 7.41 2.40
N ARG A 17 11.48 7.22 2.13
CA ARG A 17 12.25 6.07 2.59
C ARG A 17 12.29 5.98 4.11
N ARG A 18 12.55 7.10 4.81
CA ARG A 18 12.54 7.13 6.29
C ARG A 18 11.18 6.75 6.85
N TRP A 19 10.10 7.22 6.26
CA TRP A 19 8.74 6.90 6.70
C TRP A 19 8.39 5.43 6.50
N ASN A 20 8.78 4.83 5.36
CA ASN A 20 8.62 3.39 5.14
C ASN A 20 9.43 2.57 6.17
N LEU A 21 10.68 2.95 6.44
CA LEU A 21 11.50 2.23 7.43
C LEU A 21 10.98 2.36 8.86
N ASN A 22 10.35 3.49 9.19
CA ASN A 22 9.84 3.78 10.52
C ASN A 22 8.38 3.33 10.71
N GLY A 23 7.74 2.69 9.74
CA GLY A 23 6.36 2.22 9.84
C GLY A 23 5.31 3.34 9.89
N VAL A 24 5.64 4.54 9.37
CA VAL A 24 4.77 5.73 9.49
C VAL A 24 3.49 5.55 8.66
N TRP A 25 3.57 4.87 7.51
CA TRP A 25 2.43 4.66 6.64
C TRP A 25 1.39 3.74 7.28
N GLU A 26 1.85 2.70 7.98
CA GLU A 26 1.07 1.74 8.73
C GLU A 26 0.33 2.45 9.87
N GLN A 27 1.02 3.30 10.63
CA GLN A 27 0.40 4.09 11.71
C GLN A 27 -0.69 5.05 11.18
N VAL A 28 -0.41 5.73 10.06
CA VAL A 28 -1.39 6.62 9.42
C VAL A 28 -2.59 5.82 8.91
N LEU A 29 -2.35 4.67 8.30
CA LEU A 29 -3.39 3.79 7.79
C LEU A 29 -4.30 3.27 8.91
N ASP A 30 -3.72 2.82 10.03
CA ASP A 30 -4.46 2.37 11.20
C ASP A 30 -5.38 3.46 11.76
N GLU A 31 -4.86 4.69 11.91
CA GLU A 31 -5.65 5.81 12.44
C GLU A 31 -6.76 6.25 11.48
N LEU A 32 -6.50 6.25 10.17
CA LEU A 32 -7.52 6.55 9.16
C LEU A 32 -8.60 5.48 9.12
N ASN A 33 -8.23 4.21 9.20
CA ASN A 33 -9.17 3.09 9.27
C ASN A 33 -10.02 3.17 10.53
N ARG A 34 -9.40 3.45 11.68
CA ARG A 34 -10.11 3.64 12.95
C ARG A 34 -11.17 4.72 12.83
N LYS A 35 -10.82 5.89 12.29
CA LYS A 35 -11.76 7.01 12.08
C LYS A 35 -12.89 6.63 11.13
N ARG A 36 -12.57 6.04 9.98
CA ARG A 36 -13.57 5.62 8.98
C ARG A 36 -14.54 4.61 9.55
N ARG A 37 -14.06 3.63 10.33
CA ARG A 37 -14.91 2.60 10.94
C ARG A 37 -15.85 3.17 11.99
N LEU A 38 -15.36 4.09 12.82
CA LEU A 38 -16.21 4.80 13.78
C LEU A 38 -17.29 5.64 13.09
N GLN A 39 -16.96 6.30 11.97
CA GLN A 39 -17.94 7.04 11.16
C GLN A 39 -19.04 6.13 10.57
N LEU A 40 -18.71 4.87 10.28
CA LEU A 40 -19.66 3.85 9.82
C LEU A 40 -20.44 3.18 10.96
N GLY A 41 -20.29 3.65 12.21
CA GLY A 41 -20.94 3.06 13.39
C GLY A 41 -20.40 1.66 13.75
N LYS A 42 -19.18 1.33 13.31
CA LYS A 42 -18.53 0.03 13.58
C LYS A 42 -17.50 0.15 14.70
N LYS A 43 -17.09 -0.99 15.25
CA LYS A 43 -15.96 -1.08 16.19
C LYS A 43 -14.68 -0.57 15.52
N ALA A 44 -13.84 0.11 16.30
CA ALA A 44 -12.59 0.71 15.84
C ALA A 44 -11.69 -0.33 15.13
N SER A 45 -11.55 -1.51 15.72
CA SER A 45 -10.84 -2.64 15.11
C SER A 45 -11.76 -3.46 14.19
N PRO A 46 -11.24 -3.99 13.06
CA PRO A 46 -11.96 -4.93 12.21
C PRO A 46 -12.08 -6.31 12.87
N THR A 47 -13.16 -7.02 12.57
CA THR A 47 -13.38 -8.40 13.04
C THR A 47 -12.78 -9.43 12.08
N TYR A 48 -12.74 -9.11 10.79
CA TYR A 48 -12.26 -9.99 9.72
C TYR A 48 -11.35 -9.22 8.77
N GLY A 49 -10.28 -9.90 8.33
CA GLY A 49 -9.41 -9.48 7.24
C GLY A 49 -9.55 -10.45 6.06
N ILE A 50 -9.65 -9.90 4.86
CA ILE A 50 -9.72 -10.62 3.58
C ILE A 50 -8.36 -10.44 2.92
N ILE A 51 -7.71 -11.55 2.57
CA ILE A 51 -6.40 -11.55 1.90
C ILE A 51 -6.61 -11.91 0.44
N ASP A 52 -6.12 -11.08 -0.46
CA ASP A 52 -6.07 -11.38 -1.88
C ASP A 52 -4.71 -11.05 -2.50
N SER A 53 -4.38 -11.70 -3.60
CA SER A 53 -3.17 -11.43 -4.36
C SER A 53 -3.46 -10.56 -5.59
N GLN A 54 -2.78 -9.42 -5.68
CA GLN A 54 -2.82 -8.54 -6.83
C GLN A 54 -1.53 -8.64 -7.65
N SER A 55 -1.67 -8.83 -8.95
CA SER A 55 -0.54 -8.80 -9.89
C SER A 55 -0.32 -7.36 -10.33
N VAL A 56 0.77 -6.75 -9.85
CA VAL A 56 1.13 -5.35 -10.10
C VAL A 56 2.22 -5.29 -11.16
N LYS A 57 1.98 -4.55 -12.24
CA LYS A 57 2.94 -4.37 -13.33
C LYS A 57 4.15 -3.59 -12.84
N THR A 58 5.35 -4.15 -13.02
CA THR A 58 6.60 -3.50 -12.63
C THR A 58 7.42 -3.12 -13.87
N LEU A 59 8.04 -1.93 -13.83
CA LEU A 59 8.89 -1.41 -14.91
C LEU A 59 10.32 -1.97 -14.80
N TYR A 60 10.88 -1.99 -13.59
CA TYR A 60 12.24 -2.44 -13.32
C TYR A 60 12.32 -3.95 -13.04
N ALA A 61 13.49 -4.55 -13.30
CA ALA A 61 13.76 -5.92 -12.90
C ALA A 61 13.93 -5.99 -11.37
N SER A 62 13.26 -6.96 -10.75
CA SER A 62 13.42 -7.34 -9.35
C SER A 62 13.49 -8.86 -9.28
N GLU A 63 14.11 -9.42 -8.25
CA GLU A 63 14.18 -10.87 -8.04
C GLU A 63 12.76 -11.48 -7.95
N ASP A 64 11.82 -10.78 -7.31
CA ASP A 64 10.42 -11.20 -7.17
C ASP A 64 9.53 -10.94 -8.41
N ARG A 65 10.12 -10.82 -9.60
CA ARG A 65 9.37 -10.50 -10.84
C ARG A 65 9.03 -11.77 -11.61
N GLY A 66 7.74 -11.95 -11.93
CA GLY A 66 7.24 -13.06 -12.73
C GLY A 66 6.23 -12.62 -13.79
N ILE A 67 5.63 -13.61 -14.46
CA ILE A 67 4.47 -13.41 -15.32
C ILE A 67 3.30 -14.12 -14.67
N ASP A 68 2.23 -13.38 -14.42
CA ASP A 68 0.93 -13.97 -14.15
C ASP A 68 0.36 -14.47 -15.48
N GLY A 69 0.40 -15.80 -15.71
CA GLY A 69 -0.05 -16.41 -16.96
C GLY A 69 -1.55 -16.24 -17.20
N GLY A 70 -2.37 -16.17 -16.15
CA GLY A 70 -3.81 -15.94 -16.26
C GLY A 70 -4.13 -14.52 -16.70
N LYS A 71 -3.41 -13.53 -16.15
CA LYS A 71 -3.59 -12.10 -16.48
C LYS A 71 -2.68 -11.61 -17.61
N LYS A 72 -1.81 -12.49 -18.14
CA LYS A 72 -0.74 -12.18 -19.11
C LYS A 72 0.05 -10.92 -18.74
N THR A 73 0.25 -10.70 -17.44
CA THR A 73 0.85 -9.48 -16.91
C THR A 73 2.21 -9.79 -16.31
N LYS A 74 3.24 -9.10 -16.78
CA LYS A 74 4.60 -9.16 -16.20
C LYS A 74 4.69 -8.20 -15.01
N GLY A 75 5.03 -8.72 -13.84
CA GLY A 75 4.95 -7.94 -12.61
C GLY A 75 5.35 -8.71 -11.36
N ARG A 76 4.98 -8.16 -10.21
CA ARG A 76 5.11 -8.80 -8.91
C ARG A 76 3.71 -9.17 -8.39
N LYS A 77 3.56 -10.31 -7.73
CA LYS A 77 2.38 -10.58 -6.92
C LYS A 77 2.53 -9.89 -5.57
N CYS A 78 1.62 -8.98 -5.26
CA CYS A 78 1.48 -8.33 -3.96
C CYS A 78 0.28 -8.93 -3.23
N HIS A 79 0.38 -9.13 -1.92
CA HIS A 79 -0.71 -9.66 -1.10
C HIS A 79 -1.28 -8.54 -0.25
N HIS A 80 -2.54 -8.19 -0.47
CA HIS A 80 -3.20 -7.12 0.27
C HIS A 80 -4.18 -7.72 1.26
N VAL A 81 -4.21 -7.15 2.46
CA VAL A 81 -5.18 -7.48 3.50
C VAL A 81 -6.15 -6.32 3.62
N ILE A 82 -7.45 -6.57 3.46
CA ILE A 82 -8.50 -5.56 3.58
C ILE A 82 -9.56 -5.99 4.58
N ASP A 83 -10.30 -5.04 5.15
CA ASP A 83 -11.49 -5.34 5.95
C ASP A 83 -12.76 -5.52 5.11
N VAL A 84 -13.85 -5.91 5.76
CA VAL A 84 -15.17 -6.12 5.12
C VAL A 84 -15.80 -4.85 4.52
N HIS A 85 -15.26 -3.66 4.82
CA HIS A 85 -15.70 -2.39 4.24
C HIS A 85 -14.67 -1.83 3.23
N GLY A 86 -13.68 -2.65 2.83
CA GLY A 86 -12.64 -2.27 1.88
C GLY A 86 -11.57 -1.34 2.45
N CYS A 87 -11.35 -1.32 3.76
CA CYS A 87 -10.25 -0.59 4.40
C CYS A 87 -8.98 -1.45 4.34
N LEU A 88 -7.89 -0.91 3.79
CA LEU A 88 -6.60 -1.60 3.70
C LEU A 88 -5.99 -1.76 5.08
N LEU A 89 -5.63 -2.98 5.48
CA LEU A 89 -5.02 -3.30 6.77
C LEU A 89 -3.51 -3.55 6.65
N HIS A 90 -3.05 -4.15 5.54
CA HIS A 90 -1.63 -4.46 5.32
C HIS A 90 -1.33 -4.72 3.83
N ILE A 91 -0.08 -4.53 3.41
CA ILE A 91 0.48 -4.82 2.06
C ILE A 91 1.73 -5.69 2.18
#